data_AF-A0A953T4H5-F1
#
_entry.id   AF-A0A953T4H5-F1
#
_cell.length_a   1.000
_cell.length_b   1.000
_cell.length_c   1.000
_cell.angle_alpha   90.00
_cell.angle_beta   90.00
_cell.angle_gamma   90.00
#
_symmetry.space_group_name_H-M   'P 1'
#
loop_
_entity.id
_entity.type
_entity.pdbx_description
1 polymer ?
#
loop_
_entity_poly.entity_id
_entity_poly.type
_entity_poly.pdbx_seq_one_letter_code
_entity_poly.pdbx_strand_id
1 'polypeptide(L)'
;EKTISREGFLIPEIEILLILKLYAWSARRGSAKGQKDELDIFSLLFLPEFNWQRCLDYTRIFHLENYNDFLIELVKKTKEIKELGVNQQKMAKIRKKILGFFTQ
;
A
#
# COMPACT_ATOMS: atom_id res chain seq x y z
N GLU A 1 3.90 -18.25 9.88
CA GLU A 1 2.49 -17.81 9.74
C GLU A 1 2.44 -16.45 9.04
N LYS A 2 1.29 -16.01 8.53
CA LYS A 2 1.10 -14.70 7.88
C LYS A 2 0.15 -13.80 8.67
N THR A 3 0.22 -13.94 9.99
CA THR A 3 -0.69 -13.34 10.96
C THR A 3 0.10 -12.84 12.16
N ILE A 4 -0.35 -11.75 12.76
CA ILE A 4 0.21 -11.14 13.96
C ILE A 4 -0.86 -11.08 15.05
N SER A 5 -0.45 -11.30 16.31
CA SER A 5 -1.32 -11.04 17.46
C SER A 5 -1.24 -9.57 17.85
N ARG A 6 -2.39 -8.88 17.92
CA ARG A 6 -2.53 -7.53 18.45
C ARG A 6 -3.68 -7.49 19.43
N GLU A 7 -3.39 -7.10 20.67
CA GLU A 7 -4.42 -6.93 21.73
C GLU A 7 -5.33 -8.17 21.89
N GLY A 8 -4.76 -9.37 21.72
CA GLY A 8 -5.52 -10.63 21.80
C GLY A 8 -6.23 -11.06 20.51
N PHE A 9 -6.22 -10.24 19.47
CA PHE A 9 -6.74 -10.58 18.14
C PHE A 9 -5.64 -11.13 17.25
N LEU A 10 -5.93 -12.23 16.53
CA LEU A 10 -5.08 -12.72 15.45
C LEU A 10 -5.51 -12.04 14.15
N ILE A 11 -4.67 -11.17 13.61
CA ILE A 11 -4.95 -10.40 12.39
C ILE A 11 -3.93 -10.70 11.30
N PRO A 12 -4.25 -10.52 10.01
CA PRO A 12 -3.25 -10.66 8.95
C PRO A 12 -2.13 -9.64 9.09
N GLU A 13 -0.94 -10.00 8.61
CA GLU A 13 0.17 -9.04 8.50
C GLU A 13 -0.19 -7.86 7.59
N ILE A 14 0.41 -6.70 7.86
CA ILE A 14 0.08 -5.44 7.19
C ILE A 14 0.34 -5.52 5.69
N GLU A 15 1.40 -6.22 5.30
CA GLU A 15 1.78 -6.41 3.90
C GLU A 15 0.77 -7.30 3.16
N ILE A 16 0.21 -8.30 3.84
CA ILE A 16 -0.88 -9.13 3.29
C ILE A 16 -2.15 -8.29 3.16
N LEU A 17 -2.48 -7.47 4.16
CA LEU A 17 -3.61 -6.55 4.09
C LEU A 17 -3.46 -5.57 2.92
N LEU A 18 -2.25 -5.05 2.68
CA LEU A 18 -1.97 -4.18 1.54
C LEU A 18 -2.23 -4.88 0.21
N ILE A 19 -1.73 -6.10 0.03
CA ILE A 19 -1.94 -6.89 -1.20
C ILE A 19 -3.44 -7.13 -1.44
N LEU A 20 -4.19 -7.47 -0.39
CA LEU A 20 -5.64 -7.65 -0.47
C LEU A 20 -6.37 -6.35 -0.84
N LYS A 21 -5.92 -5.20 -0.30
CA LYS A 21 -6.45 -3.88 -0.66
C LYS A 21 -6.12 -3.52 -2.12
N LEU A 22 -4.92 -3.82 -2.60
CA LEU A 22 -4.52 -3.60 -4.00
C LEU A 22 -5.36 -4.44 -4.97
N TYR A 23 -5.64 -5.70 -4.63
CA TYR A 23 -6.58 -6.53 -5.39
C TYR A 23 -7.95 -5.85 -5.50
N ALA A 24 -8.55 -5.51 -4.35
CA ALA A 24 -9.88 -4.91 -4.30
C ALA A 24 -9.95 -3.55 -5.01
N TRP A 25 -8.89 -2.73 -4.89
CA TRP A 25 -8.78 -1.46 -5.59
C TRP A 25 -8.66 -1.65 -7.10
N SER A 26 -7.80 -2.57 -7.56
CA SER A 26 -7.60 -2.85 -8.99
C SER A 26 -8.89 -3.25 -9.71
N ALA A 27 -9.72 -4.05 -9.05
CA ALA A 27 -11.03 -4.48 -9.55
C ALA A 27 -12.09 -3.36 -9.57
N ARG A 28 -11.86 -2.25 -8.83
CA ARG A 28 -12.84 -1.17 -8.61
C ARG A 28 -12.35 0.22 -9.04
N ARG A 29 -11.28 0.29 -9.84
CA ARG A 29 -10.67 1.53 -10.34
C ARG A 29 -11.73 2.49 -10.89
N GLY A 30 -11.71 3.75 -10.44
CA GLY A 30 -12.58 4.82 -10.95
C GLY A 30 -13.95 4.96 -10.27
N SER A 31 -14.26 4.16 -9.25
CA SER A 31 -15.50 4.28 -8.47
C SER A 31 -15.29 5.06 -7.16
N ALA A 32 -16.38 5.59 -6.56
CA ALA A 32 -16.35 6.17 -5.21
C ALA A 32 -15.83 5.18 -4.14
N LYS A 33 -15.97 3.87 -4.39
CA LYS A 33 -15.43 2.82 -3.53
C LYS A 33 -13.91 2.67 -3.69
N GLY A 34 -13.40 2.87 -4.91
CA GLY A 34 -11.97 2.93 -5.20
C GLY A 34 -11.25 4.06 -4.48
N GLN A 35 -11.87 5.24 -4.32
CA GLN A 35 -11.27 6.34 -3.54
C GLN A 35 -11.06 5.98 -2.06
N LYS A 36 -11.97 5.22 -1.45
CA LYS A 36 -11.79 4.72 -0.07
C LYS A 36 -10.65 3.70 0.02
N ASP A 37 -10.53 2.82 -0.96
CA ASP A 37 -9.44 1.85 -1.00
C ASP A 37 -8.06 2.54 -1.14
N GLU A 38 -7.96 3.63 -1.89
CA GLU A 38 -6.72 4.41 -2.00
C GLU A 38 -6.28 4.96 -0.64
N LEU A 39 -7.22 5.52 0.14
CA LEU A 39 -6.95 6.00 1.49
C LEU A 39 -6.47 4.87 2.41
N ASP A 40 -7.12 3.70 2.36
CA ASP A 40 -6.72 2.54 3.16
C ASP A 40 -5.31 2.06 2.77
N ILE A 41 -5.01 1.99 1.46
CA ILE A 41 -3.68 1.64 0.95
C ILE A 41 -2.62 2.58 1.53
N PHE A 42 -2.81 3.90 1.39
CA PHE A 42 -1.86 4.87 1.93
C PHE A 42 -1.75 4.82 3.45
N SER A 43 -2.86 4.57 4.15
CA SER A 43 -2.85 4.41 5.61
C SER A 43 -1.96 3.26 6.04
N LEU A 44 -2.03 2.11 5.35
CA LEU A 44 -1.16 0.95 5.63
C LEU A 44 0.30 1.25 5.30
N LEU A 45 0.58 1.91 4.17
CA LEU A 45 1.95 2.27 3.77
C LEU A 45 2.64 3.24 4.74
N PHE A 46 1.86 4.04 5.47
CA PHE A 46 2.38 5.03 6.40
C PHE A 46 2.59 4.49 7.82
N LEU A 47 2.16 3.25 8.09
CA LEU A 47 2.42 2.61 9.36
C LEU A 47 3.94 2.41 9.56
N PRO A 48 4.51 2.83 10.71
CA PRO A 48 5.95 2.73 10.96
C PRO A 48 6.46 1.27 10.94
N GLU A 49 5.59 0.31 11.23
CA GLU A 49 5.87 -1.12 11.20
C GLU A 49 5.78 -1.76 9.81
N PHE A 50 5.39 -1.00 8.77
CA PHE A 50 5.30 -1.52 7.40
C PHE A 50 6.67 -1.95 6.86
N ASN A 51 6.75 -3.18 6.37
CA ASN A 51 7.96 -3.82 5.87
C ASN A 51 7.90 -4.01 4.34
N TRP A 52 8.60 -3.13 3.63
CA TRP A 52 8.70 -3.16 2.16
C TRP A 52 9.29 -4.45 1.62
N GLN A 53 10.35 -4.98 2.25
CA GLN A 53 10.96 -6.22 1.80
C GLN A 53 9.98 -7.38 1.89
N ARG A 54 9.25 -7.48 3.00
CA ARG A 54 8.24 -8.51 3.21
C ARG A 54 7.08 -8.41 2.21
N CYS A 55 6.65 -7.18 1.89
CA CYS A 55 5.66 -6.95 0.85
C CYS A 55 6.14 -7.48 -0.50
N LEU A 56 7.37 -7.14 -0.91
CA LEU A 56 7.97 -7.61 -2.16
C LEU A 56 8.08 -9.15 -2.18
N ASP A 57 8.53 -9.75 -1.08
CA ASP A 57 8.64 -11.20 -0.95
C ASP A 57 7.27 -11.88 -1.11
N TYR A 58 6.21 -11.34 -0.50
CA TYR A 58 4.86 -11.87 -0.70
C TYR A 58 4.36 -11.70 -2.14
N THR A 59 4.60 -10.56 -2.79
CA THR A 59 4.20 -10.41 -4.20
C THR A 59 4.89 -11.43 -5.10
N ARG A 60 6.16 -11.78 -4.82
CA ARG A 60 6.89 -12.82 -5.56
C ARG A 60 6.38 -14.23 -5.25
N ILE A 61 6.18 -14.55 -3.97
CA ILE A 61 5.70 -15.88 -3.53
C ILE A 61 4.31 -16.20 -4.11
N PHE A 62 3.45 -15.19 -4.23
CA PHE A 62 2.09 -15.35 -4.73
C PHE A 62 1.92 -15.06 -6.23
N HIS A 63 3.00 -14.74 -6.95
CA HIS A 63 2.96 -14.37 -8.37
C HIS A 63 2.03 -13.18 -8.66
N LEU A 64 2.13 -12.14 -7.84
CA LEU A 64 1.34 -10.90 -7.87
C LEU A 64 2.22 -9.67 -8.17
N GLU A 65 3.28 -9.83 -8.95
CA GLU A 65 4.24 -8.78 -9.25
C GLU A 65 3.59 -7.58 -9.96
N ASN A 66 2.53 -7.83 -10.74
CA ASN A 66 1.74 -6.77 -11.37
C ASN A 66 1.08 -5.80 -10.37
N TYR A 67 0.93 -6.19 -9.09
CA TYR A 67 0.36 -5.30 -8.08
C TYR A 67 1.39 -4.25 -7.62
N ASN A 68 2.68 -4.52 -7.79
CA ASN A 68 3.72 -3.53 -7.60
C ASN A 68 3.56 -2.39 -8.62
N ASP A 69 3.27 -2.72 -9.89
CA ASP A 69 3.00 -1.72 -10.93
C ASP A 69 1.76 -0.87 -10.59
N PHE A 70 0.70 -1.52 -10.12
CA PHE A 70 -0.51 -0.84 -9.65
C PHE A 70 -0.22 0.14 -8.51
N LEU A 71 0.60 -0.25 -7.54
CA LEU A 71 1.01 0.61 -6.44
C LEU A 71 1.89 1.77 -6.93
N ILE A 72 2.83 1.51 -7.84
CA ILE A 72 3.69 2.52 -8.44
C ILE A 72 2.85 3.57 -9.19
N GLU A 73 1.88 3.14 -9.99
CA GLU A 73 0.95 4.03 -10.70
C GLU A 73 0.16 4.90 -9.73
N LEU A 74 -0.42 4.30 -8.69
CA LEU A 74 -1.21 4.99 -7.67
C LEU A 74 -0.37 6.06 -6.96
N VAL A 75 0.84 5.71 -6.53
CA VAL A 75 1.77 6.62 -5.84
C VAL A 75 2.24 7.75 -6.77
N LYS A 76 2.47 7.48 -8.06
CA LYS A 76 2.83 8.51 -9.06
C LYS A 76 1.67 9.47 -9.35
N LYS A 77 0.43 8.98 -9.40
CA LYS A 77 -0.76 9.79 -9.67
C LYS A 77 -1.16 10.67 -8.48
N THR A 78 -0.97 10.18 -7.25
CA THR A 78 -1.43 10.85 -6.03
C THR A 78 -0.59 12.08 -5.70
N LYS A 79 -1.17 13.28 -5.83
CA LYS A 79 -0.48 14.55 -5.55
C LYS A 79 -0.53 14.94 -4.07
N GLU A 80 -1.64 14.69 -3.40
CA GLU A 80 -1.88 15.00 -2.00
C GLU A 80 -2.97 14.06 -1.46
N ILE A 81 -3.03 13.91 -0.14
CA ILE A 81 -4.04 13.11 0.56
C ILE A 81 -4.50 13.94 1.76
N LYS A 82 -5.60 14.69 1.59
CA LYS A 82 -6.06 15.67 2.58
C LYS A 82 -6.52 14.99 3.87
N GLU A 83 -7.17 13.84 3.72
CA GLU A 83 -7.72 13.00 4.77
C GLU A 83 -6.63 12.46 5.71
N LEU A 84 -5.40 12.30 5.20
CA LEU A 84 -4.23 11.87 5.98
C LEU A 84 -3.30 13.04 6.34
N GLY A 85 -3.70 14.29 6.08
CA GLY A 85 -2.86 15.47 6.34
C GLY A 85 -1.56 15.50 5.53
N VAL A 86 -1.52 14.80 4.39
CA VAL A 86 -0.38 14.70 3.48
C VAL A 86 -0.54 15.75 2.37
N ASN A 87 0.17 16.86 2.53
CA ASN A 87 0.27 17.87 1.48
C ASN A 87 1.23 17.44 0.35
N GLN A 88 1.30 18.23 -0.71
CA GLN A 88 2.12 17.93 -1.89
C GLN A 88 3.61 17.74 -1.57
N GLN A 89 4.17 18.55 -0.65
CA GLN A 89 5.57 18.45 -0.26
C GLN A 89 5.86 17.13 0.48
N LYS A 90 4.99 16.75 1.43
CA LYS A 90 5.07 15.46 2.12
C LYS A 90 4.90 14.31 1.14
N MET A 91 3.94 14.40 0.23
CA MET A 91 3.69 13.38 -0.78
C MET A 91 4.88 13.17 -1.70
N ALA A 92 5.58 14.24 -2.09
CA ALA A 92 6.79 14.14 -2.91
C ALA A 92 7.92 13.37 -2.21
N LYS A 93 8.14 13.63 -0.90
CA LYS A 93 9.13 12.89 -0.09
C LYS A 93 8.76 11.42 0.05
N ILE A 94 7.48 11.15 0.37
CA ILE A 94 6.93 9.79 0.49
C ILE A 94 7.10 9.03 -0.82
N ARG A 95 6.68 9.64 -1.94
CA ARG A 95 6.82 9.07 -3.29
C ARG A 95 8.26 8.67 -3.60
N LYS A 96 9.22 9.56 -3.31
CA LYS A 96 10.65 9.25 -3.52
C LYS A 96 11.09 8.04 -2.69
N LYS A 97 10.68 7.98 -1.42
CA LYS A 97 10.97 6.84 -0.53
C LYS A 97 10.37 5.53 -1.07
N ILE A 98 9.08 5.55 -1.42
CA ILE A 98 8.36 4.37 -1.90
C ILE A 98 8.96 3.86 -3.22
N LEU A 99 9.15 4.74 -4.20
CA LEU A 99 9.69 4.35 -5.51
C LEU A 99 11.13 3.82 -5.40
N GLY A 100 11.91 4.28 -4.43
CA GLY A 100 13.26 3.78 -4.17
C GLY A 100 13.33 2.31 -3.74
N PHE A 101 12.22 1.71 -3.29
CA PHE A 101 12.14 0.27 -3.00
C PHE A 101 11.87 -0.59 -4.25
N PHE A 102 11.39 0.01 -5.34
CA PHE A 102 11.08 -0.71 -6.59
C PHE A 102 12.16 -0.57 -7.67
N THR A 103 13.11 0.35 -7.49
CA THR A 103 14.20 0.63 -8.43
C THR A 103 15.55 0.02 -8.01
N GLN A 104 15.55 -0.90 -7.06
CA GLN A 104 16.73 -1.70 -6.67
C GLN A 104 16.65 -3.08 -7.33
#